data_AF-A0A523UK07-F1
#
_entry.id   AF-A0A523UK07-F1
#
_cell.length_a   1.000
_cell.length_b   1.000
_cell.length_c   1.000
_cell.angle_alpha   90.00
_cell.angle_beta   90.00
_cell.angle_gamma   90.00
#
_symmetry.space_group_name_H-M   'P 1'
#
loop_
_entity.id
_entity.type
_entity.pdbx_description
1 polymer ?
#
loop_
_entity_poly.entity_id
_entity_poly.type
_entity_poly.pdbx_seq_one_letter_code
_entity_poly.pdbx_strand_id
1 'polypeptide(L)' 'FKNIKVTGLMTMGPRFGNPEDSRPYFVQTRKIFERIRELNLPNVEMKYLSMGMTNSYRVAIEEGANIVRIGSKIFGER' A
#
# COMPACT_ATOMS: atom_id res chain seq x y z
N PHE A 1 -15.78 1.80 -16.82
CA PHE A 1 -14.66 1.27 -17.62
C PHE A 1 -14.88 -0.20 -17.86
N LYS A 2 -15.06 -0.66 -19.11
CA LYS A 2 -15.36 -2.09 -19.39
C LYS A 2 -14.12 -3.01 -19.32
N ASN A 3 -12.93 -2.44 -19.53
CA ASN A 3 -11.68 -3.22 -19.65
C ASN A 3 -10.70 -3.00 -18.49
N ILE A 4 -11.14 -2.32 -17.41
CA ILE A 4 -10.31 -2.02 -16.23
C ILE A 4 -11.13 -2.39 -15.01
N LYS A 5 -10.56 -3.15 -14.08
CA LYS A 5 -11.13 -3.44 -12.77
C LYS A 5 -10.23 -2.83 -11.69
N VAL A 6 -10.79 -1.95 -10.86
CA VAL A 6 -10.03 -1.37 -9.74
C VAL A 6 -10.00 -2.41 -8.62
N THR A 7 -8.82 -2.88 -8.24
CA THR A 7 -8.67 -3.99 -7.27
C THR A 7 -8.05 -3.59 -5.94
N GLY A 8 -7.79 -2.30 -5.71
CA GLY A 8 -7.08 -1.85 -4.53
C GLY A 8 -6.46 -0.48 -4.64
N LEU A 9 -5.62 -0.15 -3.66
CA LEU A 9 -4.86 1.09 -3.59
C LEU A 9 -3.36 0.81 -3.50
N MET A 10 -2.58 1.79 -3.93
CA MET A 10 -1.12 1.78 -3.81
C MET A 10 -0.64 3.10 -3.24
N THR A 11 0.31 3.05 -2.31
CA THR A 11 0.99 4.25 -1.82
C THR A 11 2.49 4.02 -1.61
N MET A 12 3.23 5.12 -1.52
CA MET A 12 4.62 5.18 -1.13
C MET A 12 4.78 6.21 -0.01
N GLY A 13 5.51 5.83 1.04
CA GLY A 13 5.95 6.77 2.05
C GLY A 13 7.21 7.53 1.62
N PRO A 14 7.80 8.32 2.54
CA PRO A 14 9.10 8.96 2.33
C PRO A 14 10.17 7.97 1.85
N ARG A 15 11.00 8.41 0.91
CA ARG A 15 12.03 7.56 0.29
C ARG A 15 13.16 7.20 1.26
N PHE A 16 13.50 8.12 2.15
CA PHE A 16 14.62 8.01 3.09
C PHE A 16 14.16 8.40 4.49
N GLY A 17 14.95 8.03 5.49
CA GLY A 17 14.68 8.35 6.90
C GLY A 17 14.10 7.18 7.67
N ASN A 18 13.44 7.50 8.78
CA ASN A 18 12.88 6.50 9.68
C ASN A 18 11.68 5.82 9.00
N PRO A 19 11.60 4.48 8.95
CA PRO A 19 10.42 3.77 8.45
C PRO A 19 9.09 4.25 9.06
N GLU A 20 9.12 4.69 10.32
CA GLU A 20 7.95 5.24 11.03
C GLU A 20 7.40 6.52 10.38
N ASP A 21 8.23 7.29 9.67
CA ASP A 21 7.79 8.48 8.94
C ASP A 21 6.82 8.10 7.80
N SER A 22 6.80 6.82 7.38
CA SER A 22 5.82 6.29 6.42
C SER A 22 4.47 5.94 7.06
N ARG A 23 4.41 5.72 8.39
CA ARG A 23 3.20 5.23 9.07
C ARG A 23 1.99 6.14 8.86
N PRO A 24 2.08 7.49 8.97
CA PRO A 24 0.93 8.36 8.75
C PRO A 24 0.29 8.15 7.36
N TYR A 25 1.12 7.92 6.33
CA TYR A 25 0.65 7.70 4.96
C TYR A 25 -0.04 6.34 4.80
N PHE A 26 0.49 5.30 5.45
CA PHE A 26 -0.12 3.96 5.44
C PHE A 26 -1.47 3.95 6.18
N VAL A 27 -1.54 4.59 7.34
CA VAL A 27 -2.80 4.77 8.10
C VAL A 27 -3.85 5.48 7.24
N GLN A 28 -3.49 6.59 6.58
CA GLN A 28 -4.44 7.32 5.73
C GLN A 28 -4.86 6.51 4.51
N THR A 29 -3.94 5.79 3.88
CA THR A 29 -4.25 4.95 2.71
C THR A 29 -5.21 3.83 3.09
N ARG A 30 -5.02 3.19 4.26
CA ARG A 30 -5.96 2.19 4.78
C ARG A 30 -7.35 2.77 5.05
N LYS A 31 -7.44 3.96 5.64
CA LYS A 31 -8.73 4.63 5.85
C LYS A 31 -9.47 4.88 4.53
N ILE A 32 -8.75 5.33 3.50
CA ILE A 32 -9.32 5.53 2.16
C ILE A 32 -9.72 4.18 1.53
N PHE A 33 -8.90 3.14 1.69
CA PHE A 33 -9.18 1.79 1.20
C PHE A 33 -10.49 1.25 1.75
N GLU A 34 -10.68 1.28 3.08
CA GLU A 34 -11.93 0.80 3.70
C GLU A 34 -13.12 1.67 3.31
N ARG A 35 -12.95 3.00 3.25
CA ARG A 35 -14.01 3.89 2.78
C ARG A 35 -14.46 3.54 1.36
N ILE A 36 -13.54 3.31 0.42
CA ILE A 36 -13.90 2.95 -0.95
C ILE A 36 -14.56 1.57 -1.00
N ARG A 37 -14.11 0.64 -0.15
CA ARG A 37 -14.70 -0.70 -0.03
C ARG A 37 -16.18 -0.62 0.37
N GLU A 38 -16.53 0.27 1.30
CA GLU A 38 -17.90 0.47 1.78
C GLU A 38 -18.82 1.13 0.75
N LEU A 39 -18.28 1.88 -0.22
CA LEU A 39 -19.07 2.53 -1.26
C LEU A 39 -19.69 1.54 -2.27
N ASN A 40 -19.27 0.27 -2.28
CA ASN A 40 -19.82 -0.78 -3.16
C ASN A 40 -19.93 -0.35 -4.63
N LEU A 41 -18.89 0.33 -5.13
CA LEU A 41 -18.88 0.90 -6.48
C LEU A 41 -18.86 -0.21 -7.55
N PRO A 42 -19.55 -0.02 -8.69
CA PRO A 42 -19.53 -0.99 -9.77
C PRO A 42 -18.12 -1.15 -10.35
N ASN A 43 -17.71 -2.41 -10.55
CA ASN A 43 -16.40 -2.78 -11.11
C ASN A 43 -15.18 -2.31 -10.26
N VAL A 44 -15.40 -2.17 -8.95
CA VAL A 44 -14.38 -1.87 -7.95
C VAL A 44 -14.44 -2.95 -6.88
N GLU A 45 -13.28 -3.52 -6.53
CA GLU A 45 -13.13 -4.50 -5.45
C GLU A 45 -11.89 -4.13 -4.66
N MET A 46 -12.03 -3.59 -3.45
CA MET A 46 -10.88 -3.25 -2.61
C MET A 46 -10.29 -4.52 -1.99
N LYS A 47 -9.43 -5.21 -2.76
CA LYS A 47 -8.78 -6.46 -2.36
C LYS A 47 -7.32 -6.24 -1.96
N TYR A 48 -6.60 -5.36 -2.65
CA TYR A 48 -5.16 -5.20 -2.49
C TYR A 48 -4.80 -3.84 -1.88
N LEU A 49 -3.99 -3.86 -0.83
CA LEU A 49 -3.39 -2.68 -0.23
C LEU A 49 -1.88 -2.79 -0.41
N SER A 50 -1.40 -2.17 -1.48
CA SER A 50 -0.01 -2.23 -1.93
C SER A 50 0.78 -1.08 -1.34
N MET A 51 1.48 -1.33 -0.25
CA MET A 51 2.28 -0.31 0.45
C MET A 51 3.46 -0.94 1.18
N GLY A 52 4.51 -0.16 1.41
CA GLY A 52 5.77 -0.64 1.97
C GLY A 52 6.78 -1.05 0.91
N MET A 53 7.99 -0.52 1.05
CA MET A 53 9.16 -0.89 0.25
C MET A 53 10.25 -1.47 1.16
N THR A 54 11.43 -1.77 0.63
CA THR A 54 12.58 -2.33 1.36
C THR A 54 12.80 -1.75 2.77
N ASN A 55 12.68 -0.42 2.95
CA ASN A 55 12.90 0.23 4.25
C ASN A 55 11.67 0.17 5.17
N SER A 56 10.45 0.22 4.62
CA SER A 56 9.21 0.45 5.36
C SER A 56 8.22 -0.72 5.36
N TYR A 57 8.56 -1.87 4.79
CA TYR A 57 7.64 -3.00 4.64
C TYR A 57 7.11 -3.55 5.97
N ARG A 58 7.90 -3.47 7.05
CA ARG A 58 7.44 -3.92 8.38
C ARG A 58 6.31 -3.04 8.92
N VAL A 59 6.54 -1.72 8.93
CA VAL A 59 5.52 -0.71 9.28
C VAL A 59 4.29 -0.86 8.38
N ALA A 60 4.49 -1.10 7.08
CA ALA A 60 3.39 -1.32 6.15
C ALA A 60 2.54 -2.56 6.50
N ILE A 61 3.17 -3.68 6.88
CA ILE A 61 2.47 -4.90 7.30
C ILE A 61 1.65 -4.64 8.58
N GLU A 62 2.23 -3.95 9.56
CA GLU A 62 1.52 -3.56 10.79
C GLU A 62 0.27 -2.71 10.48
N GLU A 63 0.38 -1.83 9.49
CA GLU A 63 -0.74 -0.99 9.03
C GLU A 63 -1.70 -1.73 8.07
N GLY A 64 -1.50 -3.02 7.80
CA GLY A 64 -2.44 -3.86 7.05
C GLY A 64 -2.13 -4.02 5.55
N ALA A 65 -0.90 -3.76 5.12
CA ALA A 65 -0.47 -4.06 3.76
C ALA A 65 -0.58 -5.56 3.45
N ASN A 66 -1.11 -5.90 2.28
CA ASN A 66 -1.14 -7.28 1.79
C ASN A 66 -0.30 -7.48 0.51
N ILE A 67 0.28 -6.41 -0.02
CA ILE A 67 1.34 -6.43 -1.02
C ILE A 67 2.45 -5.49 -0.55
N VAL A 68 3.65 -6.05 -0.38
CA VAL A 68 4.89 -5.28 -0.13
C VAL A 68 5.83 -5.41 -1.33
N ARG A 69 6.63 -4.38 -1.58
CA ARG A 69 7.49 -4.30 -2.78
C ARG A 69 8.96 -4.23 -2.38
N ILE A 70 9.65 -5.37 -2.35
CA ILE A 70 11.03 -5.46 -1.86
C ILE A 70 12.01 -5.63 -3.02
N GLY A 71 12.93 -4.68 -3.15
CA GLY A 71 13.98 -4.66 -4.18
C GLY A 71 15.34 -4.99 -3.58
N SER A 72 16.04 -3.95 -3.09
CA SER A 72 17.44 -4.04 -2.64
C SER A 72 17.71 -5.09 -1.55
N LYS A 73 16.71 -5.45 -0.74
CA LYS A 73 16.89 -6.50 0.28
C LYS A 73 16.82 -7.93 -0.27
N ILE A 74 16.27 -8.11 -1.47
CA ILE A 74 16.27 -9.38 -2.19
C ILE A 74 17.46 -9.43 -3.16
N PHE A 75 17.71 -8.35 -3.90
CA PHE A 75 18.65 -8.33 -5.03
C PHE A 75 19.98 -7.63 -4.74
N GLY A 76 20.16 -7.02 -3.57
CA GLY A 76 21.34 -6.20 -3.25
C GLY A 76 21.26 -4.77 -3.78
N GLU A 77 22.32 -4.00 -3.50
CA GLU A 77 22.51 -2.68 -4.10
C GLU A 77 22.94 -2.81 -5.57
N ARG A 78 22.71 -1.74 -6.34
CA ARG A 78 23.06 -1.66 -7.76
C ARG A 78 24.35 -0.89 -7.96
#